data_AF-A0A135WFJ2-F1
#
_entry.id   AF-A0A135WFJ2-F1
#
_cell.length_a   1.000
_cell.length_b   1.000
_cell.length_c   1.000
_cell.angle_alpha   90.00
_cell.angle_beta   90.00
_cell.angle_gamma   90.00
#
_symmetry.space_group_name_H-M   'P 1'
#
loop_
_entity.id
_entity.type
_entity.pdbx_description
1 polymer ?
#
loop_
_entity_poly.entity_id
_entity_poly.type
_entity_poly.pdbx_seq_one_letter_code
_entity_poly.pdbx_strand_id
1 'polypeptide(L)'
;MKNTEDKIREKSIKILNDLTEGVYNKDNIINVNFHEKEKLSFPNENIIDTWVISIKSLFDNRDFLFISDETGEPIYYHNFNFIKTEIIKNNDGIYEYKR
;
A
#
# COMPACT_ATOMS: atom_id res chain seq x y z
N MET A 1 7.36 10.60 10.96
CA MET A 1 6.39 11.09 9.95
C MET A 1 7.05 12.07 8.98
N LYS A 2 7.51 11.57 7.83
CA LYS A 2 8.10 12.36 6.73
C LYS A 2 7.08 12.65 5.61
N ASN A 3 6.04 11.85 5.49
CA ASN A 3 4.93 12.08 4.56
C ASN A 3 3.66 12.51 5.32
N THR A 4 2.71 13.12 4.61
CA THR A 4 1.41 13.52 5.17
C THR A 4 0.34 12.53 4.72
N GLU A 5 -0.77 12.42 5.47
CA GLU A 5 -1.89 11.55 5.10
C GLU A 5 -2.40 11.83 3.67
N ASP A 6 -2.60 13.10 3.30
CA ASP A 6 -3.11 13.47 1.96
C ASP A 6 -2.19 12.98 0.84
N LYS A 7 -0.88 13.25 0.96
CA LYS A 7 0.14 12.77 0.02
C LYS A 7 0.15 11.24 -0.09
N ILE A 8 0.00 10.54 1.04
CA ILE A 8 -0.06 9.08 1.04
C ILE A 8 -1.33 8.60 0.36
N ARG A 9 -2.48 9.20 0.66
CA ARG A 9 -3.77 8.89 0.03
C ARG A 9 -3.72 9.06 -1.48
N GLU A 10 -3.19 10.18 -1.98
CA GLU A 10 -2.98 10.42 -3.41
C GLU A 10 -2.08 9.36 -4.05
N LYS A 11 -0.97 9.03 -3.38
CA LYS A 11 -0.03 8.03 -3.86
C LYS A 11 -0.63 6.62 -3.85
N SER A 12 -1.42 6.27 -2.83
CA SER A 12 -2.12 4.98 -2.74
C SER A 12 -3.08 4.79 -3.91
N ILE A 13 -3.82 5.82 -4.34
CA ILE A 13 -4.71 5.71 -5.51
C ILE A 13 -3.90 5.41 -6.76
N LYS A 14 -2.77 6.11 -6.97
CA LYS A 14 -1.88 5.84 -8.10
C LYS A 14 -1.39 4.39 -8.09
N ILE A 15 -0.84 3.94 -6.96
CA ILE A 15 -0.34 2.57 -6.80
C ILE A 15 -1.43 1.56 -7.10
N LEU A 16 -2.62 1.73 -6.54
CA LEU A 16 -3.72 0.81 -6.74
C LEU A 16 -4.20 0.77 -8.20
N ASN A 17 -4.25 1.92 -8.87
CA ASN A 17 -4.59 1.98 -10.29
C ASN A 17 -3.58 1.27 -11.17
N ASP A 18 -2.28 1.44 -10.89
CA ASP A 18 -1.22 0.74 -11.61
C ASP A 18 -1.32 -0.79 -11.40
N LEU A 19 -1.64 -1.24 -10.18
CA LEU A 19 -1.73 -2.67 -9.83
C LEU A 19 -3.00 -3.37 -10.34
N THR A 20 -4.09 -2.65 -10.57
CA THR A 20 -5.40 -3.23 -10.95
C THR A 20 -5.96 -2.71 -12.25
N GLU A 21 -5.15 -2.06 -13.09
CA GLU A 21 -5.58 -1.49 -14.36
C GLU A 21 -6.75 -0.49 -14.19
N GLY A 22 -6.74 0.28 -13.10
CA GLY A 22 -7.71 1.36 -12.85
C GLY A 22 -9.03 0.94 -12.19
N VAL A 23 -9.11 -0.25 -11.58
CA VAL A 23 -10.33 -0.73 -10.90
C VAL A 23 -10.63 0.05 -9.61
N TYR A 24 -9.61 0.56 -8.93
CA TYR A 24 -9.77 1.26 -7.66
C TYR A 24 -9.93 2.78 -7.84
N ASN A 25 -10.68 3.42 -6.96
CA ASN A 25 -10.83 4.87 -6.93
C ASN A 25 -10.68 5.41 -5.49
N LYS A 26 -10.87 6.72 -5.34
CA LYS A 26 -10.75 7.41 -4.04
C LYS A 26 -11.69 6.83 -2.97
N ASP A 27 -12.90 6.44 -3.38
CA ASP A 27 -13.94 5.93 -2.49
C ASP A 27 -13.62 4.51 -1.99
N ASN A 28 -12.70 3.80 -2.65
CA ASN A 28 -12.19 2.52 -2.14
C ASN A 28 -11.23 2.69 -0.96
N ILE A 29 -10.63 3.86 -0.73
CA ILE A 29 -9.77 4.08 0.43
C ILE A 29 -10.62 4.39 1.65
N ILE A 30 -10.68 3.43 2.57
CA ILE A 30 -11.44 3.55 3.81
C ILE A 30 -10.68 4.43 4.80
N ASN A 31 -9.42 4.07 5.10
CA ASN A 31 -8.58 4.73 6.10
C ASN A 31 -7.12 4.74 5.67
N VAL A 32 -6.38 5.75 6.14
CA VAL A 32 -4.91 5.87 5.99
C VAL A 32 -4.34 6.13 7.38
N ASN A 33 -3.63 5.16 7.94
CA ASN A 33 -3.10 5.25 9.30
C ASN A 33 -1.58 5.20 9.31
N PHE A 34 -0.96 6.03 10.14
CA PHE A 34 0.48 6.00 10.37
C PHE A 34 0.81 5.11 11.57
N HIS A 35 1.83 4.28 11.43
CA HIS A 35 2.34 3.36 12.44
C HIS A 35 3.84 3.58 12.62
N GLU A 36 4.24 4.04 13.81
CA GLU A 36 5.65 4.20 14.18
C GLU A 36 6.26 2.86 14.57
N LYS A 37 7.49 2.60 14.08
CA LYS A 37 8.27 1.39 14.43
C LYS A 37 7.49 0.08 14.25
N GLU A 38 6.73 -0.03 13.15
CA GLU A 38 5.99 -1.24 12.82
C GLU A 38 6.99 -2.37 12.49
N LYS A 39 6.82 -3.53 13.14
CA LYS A 39 7.61 -4.73 12.80
C LYS A 39 6.96 -5.42 11.60
N LEU A 40 7.52 -5.21 10.42
CA LEU A 40 7.13 -5.94 9.22
C LEU A 40 7.69 -7.36 9.25
N SER A 41 6.86 -8.33 8.87
CA SER A 41 7.26 -9.73 8.65
C SER A 41 7.38 -10.09 7.17
N PHE A 42 7.16 -9.12 6.28
CA PHE A 42 7.18 -9.28 4.82
C PHE A 42 7.56 -7.95 4.15
N PRO A 43 8.28 -7.95 3.02
CA PRO A 43 8.96 -9.11 2.42
C PRO A 43 10.17 -9.58 3.23
N ASN A 44 10.73 -8.69 4.07
CA ASN A 44 11.82 -8.99 4.98
C ASN A 44 11.45 -8.54 6.39
N GLU A 45 12.02 -9.19 7.41
CA GLU A 45 11.87 -8.72 8.79
C GLU A 45 12.58 -7.39 8.98
N ASN A 46 11.83 -6.33 9.26
CA ASN A 46 12.39 -5.02 9.52
C ASN A 46 11.47 -4.18 10.41
N ILE A 47 12.04 -3.22 11.12
CA ILE A 47 11.29 -2.26 11.95
C ILE A 47 11.35 -0.92 11.25
N ILE A 48 10.23 -0.47 10.69
CA ILE A 48 10.16 0.80 9.95
C ILE A 48 8.86 1.55 10.22
N ASP A 49 8.91 2.86 10.07
CA ASP A 49 7.71 3.70 10.10
C ASP A 49 6.90 3.46 8.82
N THR A 50 5.62 3.13 8.99
CA THR A 50 4.78 2.61 7.90
C THR A 50 3.43 3.29 7.87
N TRP A 51 2.93 3.53 6.67
CA TRP A 51 1.54 3.89 6.42
C TRP A 51 0.75 2.64 6.02
N VAL A 52 -0.36 2.40 6.70
CA VAL A 52 -1.28 1.29 6.44
C VAL A 52 -2.58 1.85 5.89
N ILE A 53 -2.88 1.47 4.65
CA ILE A 53 -4.06 1.94 3.93
C ILE A 53 -5.05 0.80 3.86
N SER A 54 -6.24 1.01 4.44
CA SER A 54 -7.35 0.07 4.39
C SER A 54 -8.19 0.33 3.14
N ILE A 55 -8.40 -0.70 2.34
CA ILE A 55 -9.04 -0.61 1.03
C ILE A 55 -10.30 -1.47 1.03
N LYS A 56 -11.41 -0.92 0.54
CA LYS A 56 -12.65 -1.66 0.31
C LYS A 56 -12.45 -2.60 -0.88
N SER A 57 -12.52 -3.91 -0.61
CA SER A 57 -12.43 -4.97 -1.60
C SER A 57 -13.83 -5.57 -1.89
N LEU A 58 -13.87 -6.65 -2.67
CA LEU A 58 -15.10 -7.35 -3.03
C LEU A 58 -15.81 -7.92 -1.80
N PHE A 59 -17.15 -7.95 -1.84
CA PHE A 59 -18.00 -8.52 -0.78
C PHE A 59 -17.77 -7.89 0.61
N ASP A 60 -17.54 -6.57 0.64
CA ASP A 60 -17.27 -5.79 1.86
C ASP A 60 -16.04 -6.25 2.67
N ASN A 61 -15.16 -7.03 2.03
CA ASN A 61 -13.86 -7.38 2.59
C ASN A 61 -12.89 -6.19 2.56
N ARG A 62 -11.76 -6.36 3.24
CA ARG A 62 -10.70 -5.36 3.29
C ARG A 62 -9.38 -5.92 2.79
N ASP A 63 -8.77 -5.12 1.92
CA ASP A 63 -7.38 -5.27 1.54
C ASP A 63 -6.54 -4.20 2.21
N PHE A 64 -5.23 -4.42 2.29
CA PHE A 64 -4.31 -3.49 2.93
C PHE A 64 -3.11 -3.22 2.02
N LEU A 65 -2.76 -1.95 1.89
CA LEU A 65 -1.55 -1.49 1.24
C LEU A 65 -0.61 -0.92 2.29
N PHE A 66 0.64 -1.36 2.28
CA PHE A 66 1.69 -0.89 3.18
C PHE A 66 2.67 -0.01 2.41
N ILE A 67 2.92 1.20 2.91
CA ILE A 67 3.83 2.19 2.29
C ILE A 67 4.86 2.63 3.33
N SER A 68 6.12 2.69 2.94
CA SER A 68 7.19 3.19 3.82
C SER A 68 7.01 4.69 4.05
N ASP A 69 7.00 5.16 5.30
CA ASP A 69 7.04 6.61 5.58
C ASP A 69 8.39 7.21 5.19
N GLU A 70 9.47 6.42 5.15
CA GLU A 70 10.80 6.92 4.80
C GLU A 70 10.91 7.35 3.34
N THR A 71 10.46 6.49 2.43
CA THR A 71 10.57 6.71 0.97
C THR A 71 9.25 7.17 0.34
N GLY A 72 8.13 6.94 1.04
CA GLY A 72 6.80 7.04 0.48
C GLY A 72 6.50 5.95 -0.56
N GLU A 73 7.37 4.98 -0.79
CA GLU A 73 7.17 3.92 -1.77
C GLU A 73 6.40 2.72 -1.18
N PRO A 74 5.58 2.01 -1.99
CA PRO A 74 4.87 0.83 -1.52
C PRO A 74 5.85 -0.28 -1.16
N ILE A 75 5.45 -1.08 -0.18
CA ILE A 75 6.22 -2.22 0.30
C ILE A 75 5.53 -3.50 -0.19
N TYR A 76 4.25 -3.67 0.18
CA TYR A 76 3.47 -4.83 -0.23
C TYR A 76 1.97 -4.56 -0.17
N TYR A 77 1.23 -5.40 -0.90
CA TYR A 77 -0.20 -5.53 -0.85
C TYR A 77 -0.59 -6.79 -0.07
N HIS A 78 -1.65 -6.71 0.72
CA HIS A 78 -2.21 -7.83 1.45
C HIS A 78 -3.71 -7.90 1.16
N ASN A 79 -4.12 -8.94 0.43
CA ASN A 79 -5.53 -9.11 0.07
C ASN A 79 -6.33 -9.83 1.18
N PHE A 80 -7.64 -9.79 1.07
CA PHE A 80 -8.57 -10.43 2.00
C PHE A 80 -8.47 -11.96 2.04
N ASN A 81 -7.78 -12.58 1.07
CA ASN A 81 -7.43 -14.00 1.08
C ASN A 81 -6.10 -14.29 1.79
N PHE A 82 -5.57 -13.33 2.53
CA PHE A 82 -4.30 -13.40 3.27
C PHE A 82 -3.04 -13.53 2.40
N ILE A 83 -3.15 -13.24 1.11
CA ILE A 83 -2.02 -13.28 0.18
C ILE A 83 -1.28 -11.95 0.29
N LYS A 84 0.02 -12.04 0.62
CA LYS A 84 0.96 -10.90 0.63
C LYS A 84 1.77 -10.91 -0.66
N THR A 85 1.86 -9.77 -1.32
CA THR A 85 2.62 -9.63 -2.56
C THR A 85 3.44 -8.35 -2.52
N GLU A 86 4.76 -8.48 -2.70
CA GLU A 86 5.68 -7.33 -2.72
C GLU A 86 5.37 -6.46 -3.95
N ILE A 87 5.45 -5.15 -3.78
CA ILE A 87 5.24 -4.19 -4.86
C ILE A 87 6.57 -3.56 -5.20
N ILE A 88 6.88 -3.49 -6.49
CA ILE A 88 8.05 -2.80 -7.01
C ILE A 88 7.62 -1.69 -7.96
N LYS A 89 8.49 -0.71 -8.13
CA LYS A 89 8.33 0.37 -9.10
C LYS A 89 9.33 0.14 -10.23
N ASN A 90 8.82 0.03 -11.46
CA ASN A 90 9.67 -0.14 -12.62
C ASN A 90 10.35 1.19 -13.03
N ASN A 91 11.21 1.13 -14.06
CA ASN A 91 11.95 2.29 -14.55
C ASN A 91 11.05 3.39 -15.14
N ASP A 92 9.85 3.04 -15.60
CA ASP A 92 8.85 3.98 -16.12
C ASP A 92 8.01 4.62 -14.99
N GLY A 93 8.27 4.23 -13.74
CA GLY A 93 7.58 4.74 -12.56
C GLY A 93 6.20 4.16 -12.33
N ILE A 94 5.88 3.03 -12.97
CA ILE A 94 4.67 2.23 -12.82
C ILE A 94 4.89 1.19 -11.72
N TYR A 95 3.88 0.98 -10.88
CA TYR A 95 3.91 -0.01 -9.82
C TYR A 95 3.39 -1.38 -10.30
N GLU A 96 4.11 -2.44 -9.97
CA GLU A 96 3.75 -3.82 -10.32
C GLU A 96 4.01 -4.78 -9.16
N TYR A 97 3.30 -5.91 -9.17
CA TYR A 97 3.59 -7.00 -8.25
C TYR A 97 4.91 -7.67 -8.63
N LYS A 98 5.80 -7.81 -7.65
CA LYS A 98 7.02 -8.59 -7.81
C LYS A 98 6.65 -10.07 -7.96
N ARG A 99 7.01 -10.64 -9.12
CA ARG A 99 6.80 -12.06 -9.45
C ARG A 99 7.92 -12.94 -8.91
#